data_AF-A0A971R5W9-F1
#
_entry.id   AF-A0A971R5W9-F1
#
_cell.length_a   1.000
_cell.length_b   1.000
_cell.length_c   1.000
_cell.angle_alpha   90.00
_cell.angle_beta   90.00
_cell.angle_gamma   90.00
#
_symmetry.space_group_name_H-M   'P 1'
#
loop_
_entity.id
_entity.type
_entity.pdbx_description
1 polymer ?
#
loop_
_entity_poly.entity_id
_entity_poly.type
_entity_poly.pdbx_seq_one_letter_code
_entity_poly.pdbx_strand_id
1 'polypeptide(L)' 'MPPNVHISQHPLVLHKLTLMRSVTTEPKKFRELIREVSTLLGYEATLDLRLCDADVQTPLARMTG' A
#
# COMPACT_ATOMS: atom_id res chain seq x y z
N MET A 1 3.23 15.70 -16.90
CA MET A 1 3.88 14.57 -16.23
C MET A 1 4.24 13.52 -17.26
N PRO A 2 5.33 12.75 -17.07
CA PRO A 2 5.60 11.58 -17.89
C PRO A 2 4.40 10.60 -17.83
N PRO A 3 4.13 9.84 -18.90
CA PRO A 3 2.95 8.96 -18.99
C PRO A 3 2.97 7.79 -18.00
N ASN A 4 4.12 7.45 -17.44
CA ASN A 4 4.33 6.36 -16.48
C ASN A 4 4.34 6.83 -15.01
N VAL A 5 3.83 8.02 -14.72
CA VAL A 5 3.74 8.55 -13.35
C VAL A 5 2.31 8.49 -12.87
N HIS A 6 2.09 7.74 -11.79
CA HIS A 6 0.79 7.57 -11.15
C HIS A 6 0.81 8.28 -9.80
N ILE A 7 -0.06 9.27 -9.61
CA ILE A 7 -0.20 9.97 -8.33
C ILE A 7 -1.30 9.28 -7.51
N SER A 8 -0.95 8.77 -6.33
CA SER A 8 -1.94 8.25 -5.37
C SER A 8 -2.88 9.37 -4.92
N GLN A 9 -4.19 9.15 -5.09
CA GLN A 9 -5.24 10.05 -4.58
C GLN A 9 -5.80 9.58 -3.22
N HIS A 10 -5.19 8.59 -2.60
CA HIS A 10 -5.70 8.01 -1.36
C HIS A 10 -5.63 9.03 -0.20
N PRO A 11 -6.74 9.34 0.50
CA PRO A 11 -6.77 10.36 1.55
C PRO A 11 -5.76 10.12 2.68
N LEU A 12 -5.58 8.86 3.09
CA LEU A 12 -4.58 8.51 4.11
C LEU A 12 -3.14 8.73 3.64
N VAL A 13 -2.83 8.55 2.35
CA VAL A 13 -1.48 8.84 1.82
C VAL A 13 -1.24 10.34 1.92
N LEU A 14 -2.19 11.18 1.49
CA LEU A 14 -2.09 12.64 1.58
C LEU A 14 -1.94 13.13 3.02
N HIS A 15 -2.74 12.59 3.94
CA HIS A 15 -2.68 12.93 5.37
C HIS A 15 -1.32 12.57 5.98
N LYS A 16 -0.84 11.33 5.78
CA LYS A 16 0.44 10.87 6.34
C LYS A 16 1.62 11.60 5.72
N LEU A 17 1.57 11.88 4.43
CA LEU A 17 2.59 12.65 3.72
C LEU A 17 2.68 14.09 4.24
N THR A 18 1.56 14.68 4.62
CA THR A 18 1.54 16.01 5.29
C THR A 18 2.29 15.97 6.63
N LEU A 19 2.06 14.94 7.44
CA LEU A 19 2.79 14.75 8.70
C LEU A 19 4.29 14.51 8.47
N MET A 20 4.65 13.67 7.48
CA MET A 20 6.06 13.40 7.14
C MET A 20 6.82 14.65 6.67
N ARG A 21 6.13 15.61 6.04
CA ARG A 21 6.73 16.89 5.61
C ARG A 21 6.95 17.88 6.75
N SER A 22 6.29 17.69 7.89
CA SER A 22 6.45 18.59 9.03
C SER A 22 7.83 18.44 9.68
N VAL A 23 8.52 19.57 9.88
CA VAL A 23 9.83 19.61 10.58
C VAL A 23 9.74 19.21 12.06
N THR A 24 8.54 19.26 12.64
CA THR A 24 8.30 18.87 14.03
C THR A 24 8.08 17.37 14.21
N THR A 25 8.00 16.60 13.12
CA THR A 25 7.78 15.16 13.18
C THR A 25 9.04 14.44 13.67
N GLU A 26 8.93 13.80 14.82
CA GLU A 26 10.06 13.07 15.42
C GLU A 26 10.54 11.91 14.52
N PRO A 27 11.85 11.57 14.55
CA PRO A 27 12.42 10.53 13.70
C PRO A 27 11.74 9.16 13.84
N LYS A 28 11.26 8.80 15.04
CA LYS A 28 10.50 7.57 15.26
C LYS A 28 9.19 7.60 14.48
N LYS A 29 8.43 8.69 14.62
CA LYS A 29 7.12 8.83 13.96
C LYS A 29 7.26 8.89 12.45
N PHE A 30 8.29 9.55 11.93
CA PHE A 30 8.60 9.56 10.50
C PHE A 30 8.78 8.14 9.94
N ARG A 31 9.52 7.28 10.65
CA ARG A 31 9.74 5.87 10.25
C ARG A 31 8.47 5.03 10.32
N GLU A 32 7.52 5.35 11.20
CA GLU A 32 6.21 4.70 11.22
C GLU A 32 5.38 5.14 10.02
N LEU A 33 5.28 6.44 9.78
CA LEU A 33 4.49 7.01 8.68
C LEU A 33 4.97 6.53 7.31
N ILE A 34 6.29 6.45 7.07
CA ILE A 34 6.81 5.97 5.80
C ILE A 34 6.43 4.51 5.54
N ARG A 35 6.41 3.66 6.58
CA ARG A 35 5.98 2.26 6.44
C ARG A 35 4.51 2.19 6.04
N GLU A 36 3.67 2.97 6.69
CA GLU A 36 2.23 3.03 6.39
C GLU A 36 1.95 3.55 4.98
N VAL A 37 2.66 4.59 4.53
CA VAL A 37 2.56 5.11 3.16
C VAL A 37 3.02 4.06 2.15
N SER A 38 4.16 3.40 2.39
CA SER A 38 4.68 2.35 1.50
C SER A 38 3.71 1.19 1.34
N THR A 39 3.00 0.78 2.40
CA THR A 39 1.97 -0.27 2.31
C THR A 39 0.82 0.14 1.39
N LEU A 40 0.32 1.38 1.51
CA LEU A 40 -0.78 1.88 0.68
C LEU A 40 -0.36 2.00 -0.80
N LEU A 41 0.84 2.55 -1.05
CA LEU A 41 1.39 2.62 -2.40
C LEU A 41 1.67 1.24 -2.99
N GLY A 42 2.14 0.30 -2.18
CA GLY A 42 2.35 -1.08 -2.58
C GLY A 42 1.05 -1.73 -3.04
N TYR A 43 -0.03 -1.56 -2.29
CA TYR A 43 -1.36 -2.04 -2.68
C TYR A 43 -1.77 -1.49 -4.06
N GLU A 44 -1.72 -0.17 -4.25
CA GLU A 44 -2.05 0.48 -5.52
C GLU A 44 -1.16 0.00 -6.68
N ALA A 45 0.14 -0.18 -6.44
CA ALA A 45 1.11 -0.64 -7.44
C ALA A 45 0.95 -2.11 -7.82
N THR A 46 0.23 -2.90 -7.02
CA THR A 46 0.02 -4.34 -7.25
C THR A 46 -1.36 -4.70 -7.81
N LEU A 47 -2.18 -3.69 -8.17
CA LEU A 47 -3.55 -3.92 -8.65
C LEU A 47 -3.63 -4.71 -9.96
N ASP A 48 -2.58 -4.68 -10.77
CA ASP A 48 -2.49 -5.35 -12.07
C ASP A 48 -1.69 -6.67 -12.03
N LEU A 49 -1.37 -7.17 -10.82
CA LEU A 49 -0.71 -8.46 -10.69
C LEU A 49 -1.59 -9.59 -11.23
N ARG A 50 -0.98 -10.43 -12.07
CA ARG A 50 -1.63 -11.64 -12.58
C ARG A 50 -1.79 -12.66 -11.45
N LEU A 51 -2.99 -13.20 -11.34
CA LEU A 51 -3.33 -14.29 -10.43
C LEU A 51 -3.36 -15.61 -11.21
N CYS A 52 -3.23 -16.71 -10.46
CA CYS A 52 -3.44 -18.05 -10.98
C CYS A 52 -4.22 -18.87 -9.95
N ASP A 53 -5.07 -19.75 -10.44
CA ASP A 53 -5.86 -20.65 -9.60
C ASP A 53 -4.95 -21.65 -8.85
N ALA A 54 -5.22 -21.83 -7.55
CA ALA A 54 -4.59 -22.83 -6.71
C ALA A 54 -5.64 -23.65 -5.95
N ASP A 55 -5.51 -24.97 -5.99
CA ASP A 55 -6.33 -25.85 -5.17
C ASP A 55 -5.86 -25.82 -3.71
N VAL A 56 -6.76 -25.46 -2.80
CA VAL A 56 -6.48 -25.31 -1.37
C VAL A 56 -7.46 -26.12 -0.50
N GLN A 57 -6.96 -26.67 0.60
CA GLN A 57 -7.78 -27.33 1.64
C GLN A 57 -8.08 -26.31 2.74
N THR A 58 -9.35 -25.91 2.86
CA THR A 58 -9.82 -25.13 4.01
C THR A 58 -10.28 -26.07 5.14
N PRO A 59 -10.51 -25.57 6.37
CA PRO A 59 -11.05 -26.39 7.46
C PRO A 59 -12.41 -27.03 7.16
N LEU A 60 -13.18 -26.49 6.20
CA LEU A 60 -14.53 -26.96 5.89
C LEU A 60 -14.58 -27.78 4.59
N ALA A 61 -13.82 -27.40 3.56
CA ALA A 61 -13.84 -28.06 2.25
C ALA A 61 -12.62 -27.73 1.37
N ARG A 62 -12.42 -28.50 0.29
CA ARG A 62 -11.51 -28.14 -0.80
C ARG A 62 -12.14 -27.07 -1.69
N MET A 63 -11.36 -26.09 -2.10
CA MET A 63 -11.78 -25.08 -3.06
C MET A 63 -10.59 -24.61 -3.91
N THR A 64 -10.88 -23.91 -5.00
CA THR A 64 -9.89 -23.25 -5.84
C THR A 64 -9.91 -21.76 -5.52
N GLY A 65 -8.74 -21.14 -5.32
CA GLY A 65 -8.59 -19.72 -4.99
C GLY A 65 -7.23 -19.15 -5.34
#